data_AF-A0A7Z9S526-F1
#
_entry.id   AF-A0A7Z9S526-F1
#
_cell.length_a   1.000
_cell.length_b   1.000
_cell.length_c   1.000
_cell.angle_alpha   90.00
_cell.angle_beta   90.00
_cell.angle_gamma   90.00
#
_symmetry.space_group_name_H-M   'P 1'
#
loop_
_entity.id
_entity.type
_entity.pdbx_description
1 polymer ?
#
loop_
_entity_poly.entity_id
_entity_poly.type
_entity_poly.pdbx_seq_one_letter_code
_entity_poly.pdbx_strand_id
1 'polypeptide(L)' 'EFKLHLLGALTNGVILKEIREVLLQIAIYCGIPAGVEAFRIAREVFKAEGIDVSKMDSEGVE' A
#
# COMPACT_ATOMS: atom_id res chain seq x y z
N GLU A 1 -9.37 -6.34 -9.48
CA GLU A 1 -7.91 -6.45 -9.67
C GLU A 1 -7.04 -5.84 -8.56
N PHE A 2 -7.04 -4.52 -8.29
CA PHE A 2 -6.01 -3.90 -7.41
C PHE A 2 -5.80 -4.58 -6.04
N LYS A 3 -6.88 -4.91 -5.31
CA LYS A 3 -6.82 -5.63 -4.03
C LYS A 3 -6.08 -6.97 -4.13
N LEU A 4 -6.29 -7.73 -5.21
CA LEU A 4 -5.63 -9.01 -5.44
C LEU A 4 -4.11 -8.82 -5.60
N HIS A 5 -3.69 -7.82 -6.37
CA HIS A 5 -2.27 -7.52 -6.55
C HIS A 5 -1.61 -7.01 -5.27
N LEU A 6 -2.31 -6.20 -4.48
CA LEU A 6 -1.80 -5.74 -3.19
C LEU A 6 -1.59 -6.90 -2.20
N LEU A 7 -2.54 -7.84 -2.13
CA LEU A 7 -2.38 -9.07 -1.36
C LEU A 7 -1.19 -9.89 -1.85
N GLY A 8 -1.06 -10.06 -3.17
CA GLY A 8 0.10 -10.74 -3.77
C GLY A 8 1.42 -10.06 -3.43
N ALA A 9 1.48 -8.72 -3.42
CA ALA A 9 2.68 -7.97 -3.04
C ALA A 9 3.06 -8.25 -1.57
N LEU A 10 2.09 -8.22 -0.65
CA LEU A 10 2.31 -8.56 0.76
C LEU A 10 2.79 -10.00 0.94
N THR A 11 2.17 -10.96 0.24
CA THR A 11 2.58 -12.38 0.27
C THR A 11 4.02 -12.59 -0.24
N ASN A 12 4.45 -11.78 -1.21
CA ASN A 12 5.79 -11.83 -1.77
C ASN A 12 6.84 -11.00 -0.99
N GLY A 13 6.47 -10.43 0.15
CA GLY A 13 7.41 -9.74 1.05
C GLY A 13 7.66 -8.27 0.72
N VAL A 14 6.86 -7.64 -0.14
CA VAL A 14 6.94 -6.19 -0.36
C VAL A 14 6.56 -5.47 0.94
N ILE A 15 7.44 -4.60 1.43
CA ILE A 15 7.25 -3.95 2.73
C ILE A 15 6.25 -2.78 2.63
N LEU A 16 5.62 -2.43 3.77
CA LEU A 16 4.61 -1.38 3.81
C LEU A 16 5.12 -0.02 3.29
N LYS A 17 6.40 0.29 3.54
CA LYS A 17 7.06 1.49 3.02
C LYS A 17 7.07 1.52 1.50
N GLU A 18 7.45 0.42 0.84
CA GLU A 18 7.48 0.32 -0.62
C GLU A 18 6.07 0.44 -1.21
N ILE A 19 5.09 -0.20 -0.59
CA ILE A 19 3.68 -0.07 -0.99
C ILE A 19 3.24 1.39 -0.90
N ARG A 20 3.56 2.09 0.20
CA ARG A 20 3.26 3.52 0.36
C ARG A 20 3.87 4.35 -0.76
N GLU A 21 5.14 4.13 -1.09
CA GLU A 21 5.81 4.86 -2.18
C GLU A 21 5.12 4.64 -3.53
N VAL A 22 4.71 3.41 -3.84
CA VAL A 22 3.94 3.13 -5.08
C VAL A 22 2.59 3.85 -5.07
N LEU A 23 1.87 3.88 -3.95
CA LEU A 23 0.61 4.61 -3.82
C LEU A 23 0.79 6.13 -4.00
N LEU A 24 1.89 6.69 -3.50
CA LEU A 24 2.25 8.09 -3.72
C LEU A 24 2.57 8.35 -5.21
N GLN A 25 3.30 7.45 -5.87
CA GLN A 25 3.56 7.52 -7.30
C GLN A 25 2.25 7.53 -8.11
N ILE A 26 1.27 6.70 -7.76
CA ILE A 26 -0.06 6.71 -8.40
C ILE A 26 -0.71 8.09 -8.27
N ALA A 27 -0.65 8.73 -7.10
CA ALA A 27 -1.24 10.05 -6.90
C ALA A 27 -0.59 11.13 -7.78
N ILE A 28 0.73 11.07 -7.97
CA ILE A 28 1.48 12.06 -8.76
C ILE A 28 1.35 11.82 -10.27
N TYR A 29 1.52 10.57 -10.71
CA TYR A 29 1.61 10.24 -12.13
C TYR A 29 0.26 9.85 -12.76
N CYS A 30 -0.68 9.33 -11.97
CA CYS A 30 -2.02 8.96 -12.43
C CYS A 30 -3.11 9.93 -11.93
N GLY A 31 -2.73 10.91 -11.12
CA GLY A 31 -3.59 11.95 -10.57
C GLY A 31 -4.13 11.65 -9.17
N ILE A 32 -4.38 12.72 -8.41
CA ILE A 32 -4.83 12.66 -7.01
C ILE A 32 -6.08 11.79 -6.82
N PRO A 33 -7.12 11.84 -7.67
CA PRO A 33 -8.31 10.99 -7.50
C PRO A 33 -7.97 9.49 -7.52
N ALA A 34 -7.09 9.05 -8.44
CA ALA A 34 -6.66 7.66 -8.53
C ALA A 34 -5.83 7.24 -7.30
N GLY A 35 -4.93 8.12 -6.84
CA GLY A 35 -4.15 7.89 -5.63
C GLY A 35 -5.03 7.74 -4.38
N VAL A 36 -5.99 8.65 -4.17
CA VAL A 36 -6.92 8.61 -3.02
C VAL A 36 -7.70 7.29 -2.99
N GLU A 37 -8.18 6.83 -4.15
CA GLU A 37 -8.88 5.56 -4.26
C GLU A 37 -7.97 4.36 -3.97
N ALA A 38 -6.74 4.35 -4.51
CA ALA A 38 -5.76 3.31 -4.23
C ALA A 38 -5.41 3.24 -2.73
N PHE A 39 -5.21 4.39 -2.08
CA PHE A 39 -4.99 4.48 -0.63
C PHE A 39 -6.20 3.98 0.17
N ARG A 40 -7.43 4.24 -0.28
CA ARG A 40 -8.65 3.75 0.37
C ARG A 40 -8.70 2.23 0.34
N ILE A 41 -8.50 1.63 -0.84
CA ILE A 41 -8.50 0.16 -1.00
C ILE A 41 -7.35 -0.47 -0.19
N ALA A 42 -6.16 0.15 -0.19
CA ALA A 42 -5.03 -0.36 0.59
C ALA A 42 -5.32 -0.39 2.10
N ARG A 43 -5.94 0.66 2.66
CA ARG A 43 -6.37 0.67 4.07
C ARG A 43 -7.38 -0.42 4.39
N GLU A 44 -8.31 -0.71 3.48
CA GLU A 44 -9.27 -1.81 3.66
C GLU A 44 -8.59 -3.18 3.69
N VAL A 45 -7.57 -3.38 2.85
CA VAL A 45 -6.75 -4.60 2.86
C VAL A 45 -5.97 -4.71 4.17
N PHE A 46 -5.24 -3.67 4.56
CA PHE A 46 -4.46 -3.71 5.79
C PHE A 46 -5.32 -3.97 7.03
N LYS A 47 -6.51 -3.35 7.09
CA LYS A 47 -7.48 -3.62 8.16
C LYS A 47 -7.97 -5.07 8.15
N ALA A 48 -8.24 -5.64 6.99
CA ALA A 48 -8.71 -7.03 6.87
C ALA A 48 -7.62 -8.05 7.25
N GLU A 49 -6.37 -7.78 6.89
CA GLU A 49 -5.21 -8.65 7.18
C GLU A 49 -4.61 -8.41 8.58
N GLY A 50 -5.19 -7.51 9.39
CA GLY A 50 -4.67 -7.19 10.72
C GLY A 50 -3.30 -6.51 10.71
N ILE A 51 -2.96 -5.83 9.62
CA ILE A 51 -1.66 -5.18 9.42
C ILE A 51 -1.64 -3.83 10.14
N ASP A 52 -0.63 -3.65 10.98
CA ASP A 52 -0.36 -2.40 11.68
C ASP A 52 0.34 -1.39 10.76
N VAL A 53 -0.45 -0.43 10.26
CA VAL A 53 0.02 0.63 9.35
C VAL A 53 0.87 1.70 10.04
N SER A 54 0.99 1.72 11.37
CA SER A 54 1.89 2.65 12.07
C SER A 54 3.37 2.39 11.73
N LYS A 55 3.67 1.18 11.27
CA LYS A 55 5.00 0.75 10.79
C LYS A 55 5.26 1.10 9.33
N MET A 56 4.32 1.74 8.64
CA MET A 56 4.47 2.06 7.21
C MET A 56 5.64 3.02 6.94
N ASP A 57 6.00 3.82 7.95
CA ASP A 57 7.06 4.81 7.87
C ASP A 57 8.37 4.32 8.52
N SER A 58 8.38 3.13 9.13
CA SER A 58 9.61 2.58 9.71
C SER A 58 10.60 2.24 8.61
N GLU A 59 11.87 2.58 8.82
CA GLU A 59 12.94 2.05 7.98
C GLU A 59 12.93 0.53 8.16
N GLY A 60 12.69 -0.19 7.06
CA GLY A 60 12.94 -1.62 7.00
C GLY A 60 14.44 -1.82 7.18
N VAL A 61 14.88 -1.94 8.44
CA VAL A 61 16.16 -2.54 8.73
C VAL A 61 15.96 -4.03 8.51
N GLU A 62 16.68 -4.54 7.51
CA GLU A 62 16.84 -5.96 7.17
C GLU A 62 16.99 -6.86 8.41
#